data_AF-A0A1V5LD99-F1
#
_entry.id   AF-A0A1V5LD99-F1
#
_cell.length_a   1.000
_cell.length_b   1.000
_cell.length_c   1.000
_cell.angle_alpha   90.00
_cell.angle_beta   90.00
_cell.angle_gamma   90.00
#
_symmetry.space_group_name_H-M   'P 1'
#
loop_
_entity.id
_entity.type
_entity.pdbx_description
1 polymer ?
#
loop_
_entity_poly.entity_id
_entity_poly.type
_entity_poly.pdbx_seq_one_letter_code
_entity_poly.pdbx_strand_id
1 'polypeptide(L)' 'MVNSSSSGMAGAITAALFLESFVDKNIPWVHIDTFAYNESKKAGKPEGGEALALKAVFDFISNNHK' A
#
# COMPACT_ATOMS: atom_id res chain seq x y z
N MET A 1 18.76 -12.36 -3.51
CA MET A 1 17.73 -11.31 -3.51
C MET A 1 18.39 -9.98 -3.85
N VAL A 2 17.75 -9.15 -4.68
CA VAL A 2 18.20 -7.80 -5.05
C VAL A 2 17.05 -6.82 -4.79
N ASN A 3 17.35 -5.54 -4.55
CA ASN A 3 16.36 -4.54 -4.17
C ASN A 3 15.63 -3.85 -5.35
N SER A 4 15.96 -4.21 -6.59
CA SER A 4 15.27 -3.74 -7.79
C SER A 4 15.42 -4.74 -8.94
N SER A 5 14.49 -4.71 -9.88
CA SER A 5 14.58 -5.47 -11.13
C SER A 5 15.55 -4.79 -12.10
N SER A 6 16.03 -5.55 -13.09
CA SER A 6 16.88 -5.03 -14.17
C SER A 6 16.11 -4.29 -15.28
N SER A 7 14.79 -4.13 -15.12
CA SER A 7 13.88 -3.51 -16.09
C SER A 7 13.00 -2.47 -15.39
N GLY A 8 12.57 -1.42 -16.10
CA GLY A 8 11.63 -0.43 -15.56
C GLY A 8 10.18 -0.91 -15.41
N MET A 9 9.89 -2.16 -15.78
CA MET A 9 8.55 -2.75 -15.74
C MET A 9 8.26 -3.40 -14.38
N ALA A 10 6.99 -3.45 -13.99
CA ALA A 10 6.49 -4.17 -12.81
C ALA A 10 7.12 -3.73 -11.46
N GLY A 11 7.42 -2.44 -11.30
CA GLY A 11 8.05 -1.89 -10.09
C GLY A 11 7.28 -2.20 -8.80
N ALA A 12 5.98 -1.92 -8.74
CA ALA A 12 5.15 -2.18 -7.57
C ALA A 12 5.10 -3.68 -7.19
N ILE A 13 4.97 -4.56 -8.20
CA ILE A 13 4.97 -6.02 -7.98
C ILE A 13 6.32 -6.50 -7.45
N THR A 14 7.41 -6.00 -8.03
CA THR A 14 8.78 -6.35 -7.60
C THR A 14 9.03 -5.92 -6.16
N ALA A 15 8.59 -4.72 -5.77
CA ALA A 15 8.70 -4.22 -4.41
C ALA A 15 7.86 -5.07 -3.44
N ALA A 16 6.62 -5.41 -3.79
CA ALA A 16 5.76 -6.25 -2.96
C ALA A 16 6.37 -7.64 -2.74
N LEU A 17 6.88 -8.30 -3.78
CA LEU A 17 7.56 -9.60 -3.66
C LEU A 17 8.85 -9.52 -2.82
N PHE A 18 9.59 -8.41 -2.92
CA PHE A 18 10.75 -8.18 -2.06
C PHE A 18 10.33 -8.10 -0.58
N LEU A 19 9.30 -7.33 -0.25
CA LEU A 19 8.78 -7.21 1.12
C LEU A 19 8.22 -8.53 1.64
N GLU A 20 7.48 -9.28 0.81
CA GLU A 20 6.90 -10.58 1.15
C GLU A 20 7.97 -11.59 1.58
N SER A 21 9.17 -11.53 0.99
CA SER A 21 10.26 -12.47 1.30
C SER A 21 10.73 -12.43 2.76
N PHE A 22 10.38 -11.39 3.51
CA PHE A 22 10.67 -11.25 4.94
C PHE A 22 9.51 -11.66 5.86
N VAL A 23 8.36 -12.05 5.30
CA VAL A 23 7.16 -12.44 6.04
C VAL A 23 7.03 -13.95 6.05
N ASP A 24 6.80 -14.55 7.22
CA ASP A 24 6.55 -16.00 7.32
C ASP A 24 5.22 -16.36 6.63
N LYS A 25 5.18 -17.52 5.97
CA LYS A 25 4.02 -17.99 5.20
C LYS A 25 2.74 -18.14 6.04
N ASN A 26 2.86 -18.29 7.34
CA ASN A 26 1.71 -18.47 8.24
C ASN A 26 1.18 -17.15 8.80
N ILE A 27 1.80 -16.01 8.47
CA ILE A 27 1.35 -14.68 8.90
C ILE A 27 0.43 -14.11 7.82
N PRO A 28 -0.87 -13.89 8.09
CA PRO A 28 -1.72 -13.12 7.18
C PRO A 28 -1.14 -11.72 7.00
N TRP A 29 -0.83 -11.36 5.77
CA TRP A 29 -0.12 -10.11 5.46
C TRP A 29 -0.74 -9.40 4.26
N VAL A 30 -0.70 -8.08 4.30
CA VAL A 30 -1.12 -7.19 3.22
C VAL A 30 -0.12 -6.03 3.10
N HIS A 31 0.24 -5.68 1.87
CA HIS A 31 0.98 -4.48 1.53
C HIS A 31 0.07 -3.54 0.73
N ILE A 32 0.00 -2.28 1.15
CA ILE A 32 -0.81 -1.25 0.51
C ILE A 32 0.13 -0.14 0.05
N ASP A 33 0.42 -0.13 -1.24
CA ASP A 33 1.20 0.92 -1.90
C ASP A 33 0.25 2.05 -2.35
N THR A 34 0.54 3.30 -1.98
CA THR A 34 -0.30 4.44 -2.30
C THR A 34 0.53 5.66 -2.65
N PHE A 35 -0.05 6.53 -3.48
CA PHE A 35 0.58 7.79 -3.86
C PHE A 35 0.60 8.84 -2.74
N ALA A 36 -0.34 8.76 -1.79
CA ALA A 36 -0.47 9.64 -0.62
C ALA A 36 -0.52 11.15 -0.91
N TYR A 37 -0.96 11.56 -2.11
CA TYR A 37 -0.99 12.96 -2.53
C TYR A 37 -2.15 13.23 -3.50
N ASN A 38 -2.68 14.46 -3.46
CA ASN A 38 -3.63 15.00 -4.44
C ASN A 38 -2.90 16.00 -5.34
N GLU A 39 -2.74 15.69 -6.63
CA GLU A 39 -2.09 16.59 -7.61
C GLU A 39 -2.90 17.85 -7.93
N SER A 40 -4.19 17.86 -7.61
CA SER A 40 -5.07 19.00 -7.84
C SER A 40 -6.18 19.05 -6.80
N LYS A 41 -6.65 20.26 -6.51
CA LYS A 41 -7.75 20.48 -5.57
C LYS A 41 -9.07 19.88 -6.09
N LYS A 42 -9.77 19.19 -5.21
CA LYS A 42 -11.17 18.74 -5.37
C LYS A 42 -11.95 19.08 -4.09
N ALA A 43 -13.27 19.04 -4.13
CA ALA A 43 -14.09 19.31 -2.95
C ALA A 43 -13.69 18.37 -1.79
N GLY A 44 -13.30 18.94 -0.65
CA GLY A 44 -12.83 18.19 0.52
C GLY A 44 -11.45 17.53 0.38
N LYS A 45 -10.73 17.78 -0.74
CA LYS A 45 -9.42 17.18 -1.05
C LYS A 45 -8.50 18.28 -1.59
N PRO A 46 -7.90 19.09 -0.72
CA PRO A 46 -6.93 20.10 -1.17
C PRO A 46 -5.73 19.43 -1.84
N GLU A 47 -5.05 20.18 -2.70
CA GLU A 47 -3.74 19.78 -3.23
C GLU A 47 -2.76 19.63 -2.07
N GLY A 48 -1.97 18.54 -2.06
CA GLY A 48 -1.14 18.19 -0.91
C GLY A 48 -1.25 16.72 -0.52
N GLY A 49 -0.72 16.39 0.66
CA GLY A 49 -0.80 15.04 1.21
C GLY A 49 -2.25 14.56 1.42
N GLU A 50 -2.49 13.28 1.16
CA GLU A 50 -3.82 12.66 1.25
C GLU A 50 -3.77 11.35 2.04
N ALA A 51 -4.79 11.15 2.87
CA ALA A 51 -4.99 9.91 3.62
C ALA A 51 -5.76 8.90 2.77
N LEU A 52 -5.04 7.93 2.21
CA LEU A 52 -5.61 6.83 1.42
C LEU A 52 -5.69 5.55 2.27
N ALA A 53 -6.64 4.67 1.93
CA ALA A 53 -6.87 3.35 2.53
C ALA A 53 -7.21 3.28 4.04
N LEU A 54 -6.95 4.31 4.86
CA LEU A 54 -7.13 4.25 6.32
C LEU A 54 -8.55 3.82 6.76
N LYS A 55 -9.59 4.38 6.12
CA LYS A 55 -10.99 4.00 6.43
C LYS A 55 -11.28 2.54 6.08
N ALA A 56 -10.81 2.08 4.92
CA ALA A 56 -10.99 0.69 4.50
C ALA A 56 -10.28 -0.29 5.44
N VAL A 57 -9.06 0.04 5.89
CA VAL A 57 -8.32 -0.77 6.87
C VAL A 57 -9.03 -0.77 8.22
N PHE A 58 -9.50 0.38 8.69
CA PHE A 58 -10.27 0.48 9.93
C PHE A 58 -11.56 -0.35 9.89
N ASP A 59 -12.31 -0.27 8.79
CA ASP A 59 -13.54 -1.04 8.60
C ASP A 59 -13.25 -2.55 8.54
N PHE A 60 -12.16 -2.96 7.88
CA PHE A 60 -11.72 -4.36 7.85
C PHE A 60 -11.41 -4.85 9.27
N ILE A 61 -10.62 -4.11 10.05
CA ILE A 61 -10.26 -4.51 11.41
C ILE A 61 -11.51 -4.55 12.31
N SER A 62 -12.34 -3.50 12.26
CA SER A 62 -13.52 -3.35 13.12
C SER A 62 -14.61 -4.39 12.87
N ASN A 63 -14.70 -4.92 11.64
CA ASN A 63 -15.68 -5.96 11.32
C ASN A 63 -15.17 -7.38 11.56
N ASN A 64 -13.85 -7.59 11.59
CA ASN A 64 -13.24 -8.90 11.81
C ASN A 64 -12.81 -9.16 13.27
N HIS A 65 -12.87 -8.15 14.15
CA HIS A 65 -12.45 -8.25 15.56
C HIS A 65 -13.50 -7.72 16.55
N LYS A 66 -14.79 -7.97 16.30
CA LYS A 66 -15.86 -7.70 17.28
C LYS A 66 -15.88 -8.73 18.41
#